data_AF-A0A0X3PM75-F1
#
_entry.id   AF-A0A0X3PM75-F1
#
_cell.length_a   1.000
_cell.length_b   1.000
_cell.length_c   1.000
_cell.angle_alpha   90.00
_cell.angle_beta   90.00
_cell.angle_gamma   90.00
#
_symmetry.space_group_name_H-M   'P 1'
#
loop_
_entity.id
_entity.type
_entity.pdbx_description
1 polymer ?
#
loop_
_entity_poly.entity_id
_entity_poly.type
_entity_poly.pdbx_seq_one_letter_code
_entity_poly.pdbx_strand_id
1 'polypeptide(L)'
;MNSRGPIPQHTFLPSSLLTLMYYLLGDYHMKNNNFQLAIDFYVQDLRVEPRHADSWASLALIYSSQLEQILNMTDLRTERVSSRSVATCLRCFEVAIELQPNFVTLLTERGCLAYQLHSYAARLLKKAETRTFQESHLNVCRNWHHKMLNLAFTSYCKALSLEASGRKLDSLANLSRREKVVASDAIEQEEEETGGGAGDGSPFVDEEWLYFYMLTKCAEKAGPGGLFLPPYPSKTHALAPTSPTISFEQNSSLESYADWVMRIVSCYQHTANVLQSAGAKYPRKIVVYNKLPYLAVEAVEVFYRAHAFALKVLLRAGKPQPDSSCNLPLVELSDALLKFSQSAFVVESGKNGRNRN
;
A
#
# COMPACT_ATOMS: atom_id res chain seq x y z
N MET A 1 -3.03 -6.30 -21.80
CA MET A 1 -2.85 -5.05 -22.57
C MET A 1 -1.39 -5.00 -23.01
N ASN A 2 -0.98 -5.81 -24.00
CA ASN A 2 0.42 -5.86 -24.42
C ASN A 2 0.52 -5.84 -25.95
N SER A 3 0.77 -4.65 -26.47
CA SER A 3 1.44 -4.40 -27.75
C SER A 3 2.01 -2.97 -27.66
N ARG A 4 2.99 -2.77 -26.78
CA ARG A 4 3.73 -1.49 -26.72
C ARG A 4 4.94 -1.61 -27.61
N GLY A 5 5.17 -0.60 -28.45
CA GLY A 5 6.48 -0.39 -29.03
C GLY A 5 7.49 -0.07 -27.93
N PRO A 6 8.77 -0.39 -28.12
CA PRO A 6 9.81 -0.05 -27.16
C PRO A 6 9.86 1.46 -26.92
N ILE A 7 10.23 1.88 -25.69
CA ILE A 7 10.47 3.29 -25.38
C ILE A 7 11.56 3.79 -26.36
N PRO A 8 11.34 4.92 -27.06
CA PRO A 8 12.32 5.45 -28.00
C PRO A 8 13.69 5.63 -27.34
N GLN A 9 14.74 5.17 -28.01
CA GLN A 9 16.12 5.39 -27.60
C GLN A 9 16.69 6.52 -28.45
N HIS A 10 17.05 7.63 -27.82
CA HIS A 10 17.81 8.67 -28.49
C HIS A 10 19.28 8.26 -28.52
N THR A 11 19.84 8.15 -29.72
CA THR A 11 21.26 7.85 -29.96
C THR A 11 22.16 9.07 -29.76
N PHE A 12 21.58 10.27 -29.77
CA PHE A 12 22.28 11.54 -29.53
C PHE A 12 21.50 12.36 -28.53
N LEU A 13 21.98 12.38 -27.29
CA LEU A 13 21.48 13.32 -26.29
C LEU A 13 22.16 14.66 -26.51
N PRO A 14 21.42 15.78 -26.44
CA PRO A 14 22.02 17.10 -26.33
C PRO A 14 22.97 17.18 -25.11
N SER A 15 23.73 18.27 -25.00
CA SER A 15 24.62 18.50 -23.83
C SER A 15 23.89 18.17 -22.52
N SER A 16 24.57 17.52 -21.57
CA SER A 16 24.01 17.09 -20.28
C SER A 16 23.21 18.16 -19.54
N LEU A 17 23.61 19.43 -19.68
CA LEU A 17 22.91 20.58 -19.14
C LEU A 17 21.51 20.76 -19.73
N LEU A 18 21.35 20.62 -21.04
CA LEU A 18 20.04 20.74 -21.71
C LEU A 18 19.12 19.58 -21.33
N THR A 19 19.68 18.38 -21.17
CA THR A 19 18.97 17.18 -20.72
C THR A 19 18.43 17.31 -19.29
N LEU A 20 19.05 18.14 -18.45
CA LEU A 20 18.62 18.33 -17.07
C LEU A 20 17.85 19.64 -16.83
N MET A 21 18.00 20.62 -17.72
CA MET A 21 17.39 21.95 -17.57
C MET A 21 15.86 21.87 -17.48
N TYR A 22 15.21 21.12 -18.38
CA TYR A 22 13.76 20.99 -18.40
C TYR A 22 13.23 20.27 -17.15
N TYR A 23 13.89 19.19 -16.74
CA TYR A 23 13.60 18.52 -15.47
C TYR A 23 13.71 19.46 -14.26
N LEU A 24 14.81 20.22 -14.13
CA LEU A 24 15.01 21.13 -12.99
C LEU A 24 13.98 22.26 -12.95
N LEU A 25 13.58 22.80 -14.11
CA LEU A 25 12.49 23.77 -14.19
C LEU A 25 11.15 23.13 -13.79
N GLY A 26 10.90 21.90 -14.25
CA GLY A 26 9.73 21.12 -13.85
C GLY A 26 9.66 20.90 -12.33
N ASP A 27 10.77 20.47 -11.72
CA ASP A 27 10.88 20.23 -10.27
C ASP A 27 10.73 21.52 -9.46
N TYR A 28 11.33 22.62 -9.92
CA TYR A 28 11.13 23.94 -9.33
C TYR A 28 9.64 24.35 -9.33
N HIS A 29 8.95 24.18 -10.45
CA HIS A 29 7.52 24.53 -10.53
C HIS A 29 6.64 23.58 -9.72
N MET A 30 6.98 22.29 -9.66
CA MET A 30 6.28 21.29 -8.86
C MET A 30 6.35 21.63 -7.36
N LYS A 31 7.54 21.99 -6.85
CA LYS A 31 7.75 22.43 -5.46
C LYS A 31 7.00 23.72 -5.11
N ASN A 32 6.78 24.58 -6.11
CA ASN A 32 6.01 25.82 -5.95
C ASN A 32 4.50 25.65 -6.23
N ASN A 33 3.98 24.42 -6.30
CA ASN A 33 2.58 24.10 -6.60
C ASN A 33 2.04 24.61 -7.96
N ASN A 34 2.94 24.98 -8.88
CA ASN A 34 2.59 25.43 -10.22
C ASN A 34 2.52 24.23 -11.17
N PHE A 35 1.53 23.36 -10.96
CA PHE A 35 1.45 22.05 -11.63
C PHE A 35 1.31 22.11 -13.15
N GLN A 36 0.64 23.13 -13.70
CA GLN A 36 0.47 23.25 -15.16
C GLN A 36 1.82 23.49 -15.86
N LEU A 37 2.61 24.45 -15.36
CA LEU A 37 3.95 24.72 -15.89
C LEU A 37 4.88 23.53 -15.66
N ALA A 38 4.79 22.86 -14.50
CA ALA A 38 5.56 21.65 -14.24
C ALA A 38 5.29 20.56 -15.27
N ILE A 39 4.01 20.31 -15.63
CA ILE A 39 3.64 19.36 -16.67
C ILE A 39 4.28 19.73 -18.01
N ASP A 40 4.20 21.00 -18.42
CA ASP A 40 4.76 21.46 -19.69
C ASP A 40 6.27 21.21 -19.77
N PHE A 41 7.00 21.53 -18.69
CA PHE A 41 8.44 21.31 -18.60
C PHE A 41 8.82 19.83 -18.55
N TYR A 42 8.10 18.99 -17.80
CA TYR A 42 8.34 17.54 -17.82
C TYR A 42 8.02 16.91 -19.18
N VAL A 43 7.00 17.37 -19.89
CA VAL A 43 6.72 16.91 -21.25
C VAL A 43 7.84 17.33 -22.22
N GLN A 44 8.41 18.51 -22.05
CA GLN A 44 9.58 18.95 -22.83
C GLN A 44 10.82 18.11 -22.51
N ASP A 45 11.03 17.80 -21.23
CA ASP A 45 12.10 16.91 -20.78
C ASP A 45 11.99 15.52 -21.45
N LEU A 46 10.80 14.92 -21.44
CA LEU A 46 10.56 13.62 -22.07
C LEU A 46 10.66 13.62 -23.61
N ARG A 47 10.62 14.79 -24.26
CA ARG A 47 10.92 14.90 -25.70
C ARG A 47 12.42 14.84 -25.97
N VAL A 48 13.25 15.22 -24.99
CA VAL A 48 14.71 15.20 -25.07
C VAL A 48 15.24 13.84 -24.59
N GLU A 49 14.78 13.38 -23.42
CA GLU A 49 15.15 12.11 -22.82
C GLU A 49 13.89 11.29 -22.45
N PRO A 50 13.36 10.47 -23.38
CA PRO A 50 12.17 9.66 -23.13
C PRO A 50 12.32 8.64 -22.01
N ARG A 51 13.56 8.31 -21.60
CA ARG A 51 13.86 7.36 -20.52
C ARG A 51 14.14 8.04 -19.19
N HIS A 52 13.86 9.34 -19.05
CA HIS A 52 13.98 10.05 -17.79
C HIS A 52 12.89 9.59 -16.81
N ALA A 53 13.24 8.66 -15.93
CA ALA A 53 12.31 8.03 -15.00
C ALA A 53 11.65 9.03 -14.05
N ASP A 54 12.41 10.01 -13.55
CA ASP A 54 11.93 10.98 -12.57
C ASP A 54 10.86 11.91 -13.18
N SER A 55 11.02 12.34 -14.44
CA SER A 55 9.98 13.10 -15.16
C SER A 55 8.68 12.30 -15.33
N TRP A 56 8.79 11.00 -15.65
CA TRP A 56 7.62 10.12 -15.71
C TRP A 56 6.95 9.95 -14.33
N ALA A 57 7.75 9.78 -13.27
CA ALA A 57 7.27 9.66 -11.90
C ALA A 57 6.56 10.93 -11.45
N SER A 58 7.16 12.10 -11.66
CA SER A 58 6.57 13.40 -11.33
C SER A 58 5.24 13.65 -12.06
N LEU A 59 5.17 13.36 -13.36
CA LEU A 59 3.90 13.42 -14.11
C LEU A 59 2.85 12.46 -13.55
N ALA A 60 3.24 11.23 -13.18
CA ALA A 60 2.33 10.27 -12.58
C ALA A 60 1.75 10.79 -11.27
N LEU A 61 2.57 11.39 -10.40
CA LEU A 61 2.14 11.96 -9.12
C LEU A 61 1.20 13.15 -9.32
N ILE A 62 1.53 14.07 -10.24
CA ILE A 62 0.66 15.23 -10.55
C ILE A 62 -0.70 14.76 -11.07
N TYR A 63 -0.72 13.83 -12.04
CA TYR A 63 -1.97 13.29 -12.58
C TYR A 63 -2.75 12.47 -11.54
N SER A 64 -2.07 11.74 -10.66
CA SER A 64 -2.69 11.00 -9.56
C SER A 64 -3.42 11.96 -8.61
N SER A 65 -2.77 13.05 -8.21
CA SER A 65 -3.37 14.07 -7.34
C SER A 65 -4.57 14.76 -7.99
N GLN A 66 -4.50 15.10 -9.28
CA GLN A 66 -5.66 15.64 -10.03
C GLN A 66 -6.83 14.66 -10.05
N LEU A 67 -6.56 13.37 -10.28
CA LEU A 67 -7.60 12.33 -10.25
C LEU A 67 -8.18 12.18 -8.85
N GLU A 68 -7.36 12.17 -7.81
CA GLU A 68 -7.79 12.09 -6.41
C GLU A 68 -8.73 13.24 -6.03
N GLN A 69 -8.39 14.48 -6.43
CA GLN A 69 -9.27 15.64 -6.23
C GLN A 69 -10.66 15.39 -6.84
N ILE A 70 -10.73 14.89 -8.08
CA ILE A 70 -12.00 14.55 -8.74
C ILE A 70 -12.72 13.40 -8.02
N LEU A 71 -11.99 12.38 -7.57
CA LEU A 71 -12.53 11.21 -6.88
C LEU A 71 -13.13 11.53 -5.50
N ASN A 72 -12.62 12.60 -4.87
CA ASN A 72 -13.07 13.11 -3.57
C ASN A 72 -14.26 14.06 -3.68
N MET A 73 -14.56 14.60 -4.87
CA MET A 73 -15.75 15.42 -5.08
C MET A 73 -17.03 14.61 -4.84
N THR A 74 -17.94 15.16 -4.05
CA THR A 74 -19.22 14.50 -3.70
C THR A 74 -20.27 14.61 -4.81
N ASP A 75 -20.10 15.56 -5.74
CA ASP A 75 -21.06 15.85 -6.81
C ASP A 75 -20.73 15.12 -8.12
N LEU A 76 -21.44 14.01 -8.35
CA LEU A 76 -21.30 13.15 -9.54
C LEU A 76 -21.91 13.72 -10.83
N ARG A 77 -22.56 14.90 -10.75
CA ARG A 77 -23.25 15.52 -11.89
C ARG A 77 -22.33 16.35 -12.77
N THR A 78 -21.29 16.95 -12.18
CA THR A 78 -20.50 18.01 -12.81
C THR A 78 -19.16 17.52 -13.32
N GLU A 79 -18.59 16.48 -12.72
CA GLU A 79 -17.30 15.94 -13.19
C GLU A 79 -17.24 14.42 -13.04
N ARG A 80 -16.95 13.74 -14.15
CA ARG A 80 -16.73 12.29 -14.19
C ARG A 80 -15.28 12.02 -14.48
N VAL A 81 -14.71 11.04 -13.78
CA VAL A 81 -13.34 10.61 -14.01
C VAL A 81 -13.20 10.14 -15.46
N SER A 82 -12.43 10.87 -16.26
CA SER A 82 -12.24 10.54 -17.66
C SER A 82 -11.37 9.29 -17.79
N SER A 83 -11.83 8.34 -18.62
CA SER A 83 -11.06 7.13 -18.94
C SER A 83 -9.68 7.44 -19.52
N ARG A 84 -9.60 8.54 -20.30
CA ARG A 84 -8.34 9.00 -20.89
C ARG A 84 -7.37 9.54 -19.84
N SER A 85 -7.86 10.27 -18.84
CA SER A 85 -7.02 10.81 -17.76
C SER A 85 -6.44 9.68 -16.91
N VAL A 86 -7.26 8.69 -16.56
CA VAL A 86 -6.80 7.49 -15.83
C VAL A 86 -5.77 6.72 -16.65
N ALA A 87 -6.03 6.45 -17.93
CA ALA A 87 -5.09 5.74 -18.79
C ALA A 87 -3.75 6.49 -18.95
N THR A 88 -3.79 7.82 -19.02
CA THR A 88 -2.58 8.65 -19.10
C THR A 88 -1.77 8.56 -17.81
N CYS A 89 -2.42 8.71 -16.66
CA CYS A 89 -1.78 8.60 -15.34
C CYS A 89 -1.17 7.22 -15.11
N LEU A 90 -1.92 6.14 -15.36
CA LEU A 90 -1.43 4.77 -15.20
C LEU A 90 -0.27 4.46 -16.13
N ARG A 91 -0.28 5.02 -17.35
CA ARG A 91 0.86 4.89 -18.28
C ARG A 91 2.12 5.55 -17.73
N CYS A 92 2.02 6.75 -17.15
CA CYS A 92 3.17 7.41 -16.52
C CYS A 92 3.75 6.54 -15.38
N PHE A 93 2.89 6.00 -14.51
CA PHE A 93 3.32 5.05 -13.47
C PHE A 93 4.01 3.81 -14.04
N GLU A 94 3.43 3.18 -15.05
CA GLU A 94 3.98 1.96 -15.65
C GLU A 94 5.35 2.19 -16.27
N VAL A 95 5.53 3.27 -17.02
CA VAL A 95 6.82 3.61 -17.63
C VAL A 95 7.86 3.94 -16.56
N ALA A 96 7.49 4.73 -15.55
CA ALA A 96 8.41 5.05 -14.45
C ALA A 96 8.84 3.79 -13.67
N ILE A 97 7.93 2.85 -13.40
CA ILE A 97 8.25 1.57 -12.75
C ILE A 97 9.10 0.65 -13.65
N GLU A 98 8.91 0.69 -14.97
CA GLU A 98 9.74 -0.05 -15.92
C GLU A 98 11.19 0.45 -15.90
N LEU A 99 11.38 1.77 -15.80
CA LEU A 99 12.69 2.41 -15.73
C LEU A 99 13.35 2.30 -14.35
N GLN A 100 12.57 2.37 -13.26
CA GLN A 100 13.02 2.25 -11.88
C GLN A 100 12.20 1.18 -11.11
N PRO A 101 12.56 -0.12 -11.24
CA PRO A 101 11.76 -1.21 -10.66
C PRO A 101 11.73 -1.24 -9.13
N ASN A 102 12.73 -0.63 -8.48
CA ASN A 102 12.94 -0.67 -7.03
C ASN A 102 12.31 0.53 -6.29
N PHE A 103 11.59 1.41 -6.99
CA PHE A 103 11.02 2.61 -6.39
C PHE A 103 9.70 2.29 -5.66
N VAL A 104 9.80 1.99 -4.36
CA VAL A 104 8.68 1.54 -3.50
C VAL A 104 7.59 2.59 -3.36
N THR A 105 7.94 3.87 -3.19
CA THR A 105 6.98 4.97 -3.07
C THR A 105 6.06 5.03 -4.28
N LEU A 106 6.61 4.91 -5.49
CA LEU A 106 5.84 4.96 -6.73
C LEU A 106 4.87 3.77 -6.88
N LEU A 107 5.27 2.58 -6.42
CA LEU A 107 4.38 1.41 -6.37
C LEU A 107 3.22 1.62 -5.38
N THR A 108 3.50 2.24 -4.24
CA THR A 108 2.52 2.56 -3.20
C THR A 108 1.49 3.55 -3.73
N GLU A 109 1.93 4.63 -4.38
CA GLU A 109 1.05 5.64 -4.98
C GLU A 109 0.18 5.06 -6.10
N ARG A 110 0.77 4.23 -6.99
CA ARG A 110 -0.01 3.50 -8.00
C ARG A 110 -1.06 2.60 -7.37
N GLY A 111 -0.70 1.91 -6.29
CA GLY A 111 -1.60 1.05 -5.53
C GLY A 111 -2.75 1.85 -4.89
N CYS A 112 -2.46 3.03 -4.36
CA CYS A 112 -3.43 3.93 -3.75
C CYS A 112 -4.47 4.38 -4.79
N LEU A 113 -4.01 4.98 -5.90
CA LEU A 113 -4.87 5.41 -6.99
C LEU A 113 -5.74 4.27 -7.54
N ALA A 114 -5.16 3.10 -7.76
CA ALA A 114 -5.90 1.94 -8.23
C ALA A 114 -7.00 1.51 -7.24
N TYR A 115 -6.71 1.48 -5.94
CA TYR A 115 -7.74 1.16 -4.94
C TYR A 115 -8.85 2.23 -4.88
N GLN A 116 -8.50 3.52 -4.99
CA GLN A 116 -9.47 4.61 -5.04
C GLN A 116 -10.38 4.50 -6.27
N LEU A 117 -9.83 4.18 -7.45
CA LEU A 117 -10.59 3.94 -8.67
C LEU A 117 -11.50 2.70 -8.57
N HIS A 118 -11.04 1.62 -7.96
CA HIS A 118 -11.88 0.46 -7.64
C HIS A 118 -13.06 0.87 -6.75
N SER A 119 -12.80 1.62 -5.68
CA SER A 119 -13.84 2.07 -4.75
C SER A 119 -14.84 3.02 -5.42
N TYR A 120 -14.36 3.93 -6.26
CA TYR A 120 -15.20 4.80 -7.08
C TYR A 120 -16.12 4.00 -8.01
N ALA A 121 -15.56 3.05 -8.74
CA ALA A 121 -16.32 2.18 -9.62
C ALA A 121 -17.38 1.39 -8.86
N ALA A 122 -17.04 0.77 -7.73
CA ALA A 122 -17.99 0.04 -6.89
C ALA A 122 -19.15 0.93 -6.39
N ARG A 123 -18.83 2.15 -5.92
CA ARG A 123 -19.84 3.13 -5.47
C ARG A 123 -20.78 3.53 -6.61
N LEU A 124 -20.24 3.75 -7.80
CA LEU A 124 -21.05 4.16 -8.94
C LEU A 124 -21.95 3.05 -9.45
N LEU A 125 -21.44 1.81 -9.54
CA LEU A 125 -22.23 0.64 -9.95
C LEU A 125 -23.40 0.40 -9.00
N LYS A 126 -23.18 0.51 -7.68
CA LYS A 126 -24.28 0.40 -6.69
C LYS A 126 -25.31 1.51 -6.85
N LYS A 127 -24.87 2.75 -7.12
CA LYS A 127 -25.80 3.88 -7.37
C LYS A 127 -26.56 3.73 -8.68
N ALA A 128 -25.99 3.04 -9.68
CA ALA A 128 -26.65 2.80 -10.97
C ALA A 128 -27.92 1.95 -10.86
N GLU A 129 -28.09 1.21 -9.77
CA GLU A 129 -29.35 0.49 -9.46
C GLU A 129 -30.52 1.45 -9.19
N THR A 130 -30.24 2.67 -8.74
CA THR A 130 -31.26 3.66 -8.34
C THR A 130 -31.29 4.92 -9.20
N ARG A 131 -30.23 5.18 -9.98
CA ARG A 131 -30.06 6.38 -10.80
C ARG A 131 -29.54 6.01 -12.17
N THR A 132 -29.98 6.74 -13.19
CA THR A 132 -29.52 6.53 -14.56
C THR A 132 -28.17 7.20 -14.81
N PHE A 133 -27.26 6.48 -15.45
CA PHE A 133 -25.95 6.95 -15.90
C PHE A 133 -25.76 6.59 -17.38
N GLN A 134 -24.77 7.19 -18.03
CA GLN A 134 -24.41 6.79 -19.39
C GLN A 134 -23.79 5.39 -19.38
N GLU A 135 -24.28 4.50 -20.23
CA GLU A 135 -23.85 3.10 -20.30
C GLU A 135 -22.35 2.96 -20.62
N SER A 136 -21.81 3.84 -21.46
CA SER A 136 -20.38 3.91 -21.76
C SER A 136 -19.53 4.10 -20.51
N HIS A 137 -19.98 4.95 -19.58
CA HIS A 137 -19.30 5.21 -18.32
C HIS A 137 -19.45 4.04 -17.33
N LEU A 138 -20.62 3.37 -17.31
CA LEU A 138 -20.83 2.17 -16.49
C LEU A 138 -19.94 1.01 -16.95
N ASN A 139 -19.76 0.83 -18.25
CA ASN A 139 -18.84 -0.18 -18.79
C ASN A 139 -17.39 0.07 -18.38
N VAL A 140 -16.94 1.32 -18.38
CA VAL A 140 -15.62 1.69 -17.84
C VAL A 140 -15.53 1.36 -16.35
N CYS A 141 -16.57 1.67 -15.57
CA CYS A 141 -16.60 1.35 -14.15
C CYS A 141 -16.57 -0.17 -13.87
N ARG A 142 -17.33 -0.99 -14.62
CA ARG A 142 -17.28 -2.46 -14.50
C ARG A 142 -15.86 -2.98 -14.77
N ASN A 143 -15.20 -2.44 -15.78
CA ASN A 143 -13.80 -2.78 -16.09
C ASN A 143 -12.85 -2.36 -14.95
N TRP A 144 -12.98 -1.15 -14.43
CA TRP A 144 -12.16 -0.67 -13.33
C TRP A 144 -12.38 -1.44 -12.04
N HIS A 145 -13.61 -1.83 -11.75
CA HIS A 145 -13.97 -2.57 -10.55
C HIS A 145 -13.08 -3.81 -10.35
N HIS A 146 -12.87 -4.61 -11.39
CA HIS A 146 -12.00 -5.80 -11.29
C HIS A 146 -10.53 -5.48 -11.55
N LYS A 147 -10.21 -4.72 -12.61
CA LYS A 147 -8.82 -4.50 -13.02
C LYS A 147 -8.04 -3.67 -12.02
N MET A 148 -8.65 -2.64 -11.43
CA MET A 148 -7.96 -1.75 -10.50
C MET A 148 -7.73 -2.41 -9.15
N LEU A 149 -8.60 -3.35 -8.73
CA LEU A 149 -8.38 -4.13 -7.52
C LEU A 149 -7.14 -5.03 -7.65
N ASN A 150 -7.01 -5.72 -8.78
CA ASN A 150 -5.83 -6.52 -9.12
C ASN A 150 -4.57 -5.66 -9.25
N LEU A 151 -4.67 -4.49 -9.89
CA LEU A 151 -3.55 -3.56 -10.02
C LEU A 151 -3.09 -3.02 -8.66
N ALA A 152 -4.02 -2.69 -7.76
CA ALA A 152 -3.69 -2.28 -6.40
C ALA A 152 -2.94 -3.40 -5.66
N PHE A 153 -3.52 -4.60 -5.67
CA PHE A 153 -2.96 -5.78 -5.02
C PHE A 153 -1.53 -6.11 -5.50
N THR A 154 -1.34 -6.20 -6.82
CA THR A 154 -0.02 -6.48 -7.41
C THR A 154 1.01 -5.39 -7.11
N SER A 155 0.58 -4.12 -7.04
CA SER A 155 1.46 -3.01 -6.65
C SER A 155 1.94 -3.13 -5.21
N TYR A 156 1.03 -3.40 -4.27
CA TYR A 156 1.38 -3.58 -2.86
C TYR A 156 2.20 -4.84 -2.61
N CYS A 157 1.92 -5.96 -3.31
CA CYS A 157 2.76 -7.15 -3.23
C CYS A 157 4.20 -6.87 -3.67
N LYS A 158 4.36 -6.15 -4.79
CA LYS A 158 5.70 -5.79 -5.29
C LYS A 158 6.41 -4.84 -4.30
N ALA A 159 5.70 -3.84 -3.79
CA ALA A 159 6.24 -2.93 -2.77
C ALA A 159 6.73 -3.69 -1.53
N LEU A 160 5.90 -4.55 -0.95
CA LEU A 160 6.25 -5.37 0.21
C LEU A 160 7.47 -6.28 -0.06
N SER A 161 7.55 -6.88 -1.25
CA SER A 161 8.69 -7.73 -1.61
C SER A 161 10.01 -6.96 -1.72
N LEU A 162 9.96 -5.70 -2.16
CA LEU A 162 11.13 -4.83 -2.29
C LEU A 162 11.60 -4.30 -0.93
N GLU A 163 10.68 -4.00 -0.02
CA GLU A 163 11.06 -3.65 1.35
C GLU A 163 11.73 -4.82 2.07
N ALA A 164 11.17 -6.02 1.91
CA ALA A 164 11.74 -7.23 2.50
C ALA A 164 13.14 -7.55 1.95
N SER A 165 13.41 -7.27 0.66
CA SER A 165 14.75 -7.45 0.09
C SER A 165 15.72 -6.36 0.51
N GLY A 166 15.26 -5.09 0.63
CA GLY A 166 16.04 -3.99 1.19
C GLY A 166 16.54 -4.29 2.60
N ARG A 167 15.64 -4.72 3.49
CA ARG A 167 15.98 -5.11 4.88
C ARG A 167 17.04 -6.22 4.95
N LYS A 168 16.96 -7.22 4.06
CA LYS A 168 17.96 -8.29 4.01
C LYS A 168 19.34 -7.74 3.64
N LEU A 169 19.41 -6.87 2.64
CA LEU A 169 20.66 -6.25 2.21
C LEU A 169 21.28 -5.40 3.33
N ASP A 170 20.46 -4.60 4.03
CA ASP A 170 20.92 -3.77 5.15
C ASP A 170 21.41 -4.63 6.32
N SER A 171 20.70 -5.73 6.63
CA SER A 171 21.13 -6.66 7.68
C SER A 171 22.47 -7.33 7.37
N LEU A 172 22.70 -7.70 6.09
CA LEU A 172 23.97 -8.28 5.64
C LEU A 172 25.10 -7.24 5.63
N ALA A 173 24.80 -6.00 5.24
CA ALA A 173 25.76 -4.90 5.30
C ALA A 173 26.17 -4.58 6.74
N ASN A 174 25.22 -4.60 7.67
CA ASN A 174 25.47 -4.38 9.10
C ASN A 174 26.26 -5.54 9.73
N LEU A 175 25.99 -6.80 9.33
CA LEU A 175 26.79 -7.96 9.75
C LEU A 175 28.23 -7.86 9.24
N SER A 176 28.43 -7.51 7.96
CA SER A 176 29.77 -7.34 7.39
C SER A 176 30.52 -6.16 8.03
N ARG A 177 29.83 -5.08 8.40
CA ARG A 177 30.42 -3.97 9.14
C ARG A 177 30.83 -4.39 10.55
N ARG A 178 30.02 -5.22 11.22
CA ARG A 178 30.31 -5.74 12.56
C ARG A 178 31.47 -6.75 12.55
N GLU A 179 31.57 -7.59 11.53
CA GLU A 179 32.72 -8.49 11.32
C GLU A 179 34.02 -7.71 11.05
N LYS A 180 33.96 -6.58 10.34
CA LYS A 180 35.13 -5.69 10.15
C LYS A 180 35.56 -4.96 11.42
N VAL A 181 34.63 -4.60 12.29
CA VAL A 181 34.93 -3.99 13.61
C VAL A 181 35.55 -5.03 14.55
N VAL A 182 35.04 -6.26 14.56
CA VAL A 182 35.63 -7.36 15.36
C VAL A 182 37.03 -7.75 14.84
N ALA A 183 37.31 -7.56 13.54
CA ALA A 183 38.65 -7.75 12.98
C ALA A 183 39.63 -6.59 13.26
N SER A 184 39.13 -5.40 13.63
CA SER A 184 39.96 -4.24 13.99
C SER A 184 40.16 -4.08 15.51
N ASP A 185 39.27 -4.63 16.34
CA ASP A 185 39.32 -4.51 17.81
C ASP A 185 40.27 -5.52 18.50
N ALA A 186 41.29 -6.00 17.78
CA ALA A 186 42.39 -6.79 18.37
C ALA A 186 43.56 -5.92 18.87
N ILE A 187 43.45 -4.58 18.82
CA ILE A 187 44.48 -3.68 19.37
C ILE A 187 43.81 -2.55 20.18
N GLU A 188 44.07 -2.63 21.48
CA GLU A 188 44.00 -1.62 22.55
C GLU A 188 42.67 -1.40 23.32
N GLN A 189 42.85 -1.38 24.64
CA GLN A 189 41.89 -1.35 25.74
C GLN A 189 41.57 0.09 26.18
N GLU A 190 40.37 0.22 26.78
CA GLU A 190 39.93 1.19 27.80
C GLU A 190 39.81 2.68 27.41
N GLU A 191 38.57 3.18 27.38
CA GLU A 191 38.13 4.27 28.28
C GLU A 191 36.59 4.45 28.25
N GLU A 192 36.07 5.00 29.35
CA GLU A 192 34.69 4.97 29.86
C GLU A 192 33.60 5.74 29.10
N GLU A 193 32.36 5.35 29.42
CA GLU A 193 31.08 5.98 29.08
C GLU A 193 31.00 7.49 29.40
N THR A 194 30.49 8.28 28.46
CA THR A 194 29.46 9.30 28.77
C THR A 194 28.50 9.47 27.59
N GLY A 195 27.21 9.56 27.91
CA GLY A 195 26.10 9.47 26.96
C GLY A 195 25.93 10.63 25.97
N GLY A 196 25.16 10.35 24.93
CA GLY A 196 24.68 11.34 23.97
C GLY A 196 23.99 10.66 22.79
N GLY A 197 22.67 10.46 22.90
CA GLY A 197 21.87 10.02 21.77
C GLY A 197 21.90 11.04 20.64
N ALA A 198 22.26 10.60 19.45
CA ALA A 198 22.04 11.32 18.20
C ALA A 198 21.67 10.28 17.15
N GLY A 199 20.43 10.39 16.65
CA GLY A 199 19.87 9.48 15.68
C GLY A 199 20.61 9.55 14.34
N ASP A 200 21.01 8.39 13.85
CA ASP A 200 21.34 8.18 12.45
C ASP A 200 20.10 7.57 11.79
N GLY A 201 19.17 8.46 11.42
CA GLY A 201 17.92 8.10 10.79
C GLY A 201 18.10 7.98 9.28
N SER A 202 18.08 6.75 8.76
CA SER A 202 17.51 6.58 7.43
C SER A 202 16.00 6.90 7.56
N PRO A 203 15.40 7.67 6.63
CA PRO A 203 14.00 8.05 6.71
C PRO A 203 13.09 6.91 6.20
N PHE A 204 13.52 5.65 6.32
CA PHE A 204 12.66 4.52 6.01
C PHE A 204 11.73 4.34 7.21
N VAL A 205 10.66 5.14 7.25
CA VAL A 205 9.51 4.83 8.10
C VAL A 205 9.07 3.43 7.66
N ASP A 206 9.13 2.46 8.58
CA ASP A 206 8.74 1.09 8.29
C ASP A 206 7.22 1.06 8.02
N GLU A 207 6.86 1.20 6.75
CA GLU A 207 5.47 1.20 6.27
C GLU A 207 4.97 -0.23 5.98
N GLU A 208 5.67 -1.26 6.47
CA GLU A 208 5.28 -2.66 6.29
C GLU A 208 3.80 -2.91 6.67
N TRP A 209 3.33 -2.27 7.75
CA TRP A 209 1.94 -2.35 8.19
C TRP A 209 0.94 -1.88 7.11
N LEU A 210 1.31 -0.86 6.32
CA LEU A 210 0.46 -0.28 5.27
C LEU A 210 0.20 -1.32 4.19
N TYR A 211 1.24 -2.06 3.78
CA TYR A 211 1.10 -3.08 2.76
C TYR A 211 0.24 -4.24 3.24
N PHE A 212 0.46 -4.74 4.45
CA PHE A 212 -0.40 -5.79 5.01
C PHE A 212 -1.86 -5.32 5.14
N TYR A 213 -2.07 -4.07 5.57
CA TYR A 213 -3.39 -3.50 5.66
C TYR A 213 -4.08 -3.41 4.29
N MET A 214 -3.41 -2.84 3.29
CA MET A 214 -3.97 -2.64 1.97
C MET A 214 -4.18 -3.97 1.22
N LEU A 215 -3.27 -4.94 1.37
CA LEU A 215 -3.45 -6.29 0.83
C LEU A 215 -4.65 -7.00 1.45
N THR A 216 -4.86 -6.85 2.77
CA THR A 216 -6.04 -7.39 3.46
C THR A 216 -7.33 -6.77 2.92
N LYS A 217 -7.36 -5.44 2.72
CA LYS A 217 -8.53 -4.77 2.10
C LYS A 217 -8.79 -5.28 0.69
N CYS A 218 -7.75 -5.45 -0.12
CA CYS A 218 -7.88 -5.97 -1.47
C CYS A 218 -8.45 -7.40 -1.48
N ALA A 219 -7.94 -8.28 -0.61
CA ALA A 219 -8.45 -9.65 -0.47
C ALA A 219 -9.89 -9.70 0.06
N GLU A 220 -10.25 -8.85 1.02
CA GLU A 220 -11.64 -8.70 1.51
C GLU A 220 -12.58 -8.31 0.37
N LYS A 221 -12.16 -7.40 -0.51
CA LYS A 221 -12.98 -6.94 -1.65
C LYS A 221 -13.03 -7.93 -2.80
N ALA A 222 -12.01 -8.76 -2.99
CA ALA A 222 -12.00 -9.77 -4.04
C ALA A 222 -12.98 -10.91 -3.75
N GLY A 223 -13.24 -11.21 -2.48
CA GLY A 223 -14.10 -12.32 -2.07
C GLY A 223 -13.38 -13.69 -2.05
N PRO A 224 -14.13 -14.77 -1.76
CA PRO A 224 -13.60 -16.14 -1.70
C PRO A 224 -12.97 -16.58 -3.02
N GLY A 225 -11.84 -17.28 -2.97
CA GLY A 225 -11.10 -17.74 -4.14
C GLY A 225 -10.49 -16.61 -4.99
N GLY A 226 -10.59 -15.36 -4.52
CA GLY A 226 -10.08 -14.17 -5.18
C GLY A 226 -8.58 -13.96 -4.97
N LEU A 227 -8.21 -12.75 -4.53
CA LEU A 227 -6.82 -12.37 -4.29
C LEU A 227 -6.28 -13.03 -3.00
N PHE A 228 -5.17 -13.75 -3.13
CA PHE A 228 -4.47 -14.41 -2.02
C PHE A 228 -3.23 -13.62 -1.63
N LEU A 229 -3.09 -13.33 -0.34
CA LEU A 229 -1.91 -12.65 0.19
C LEU A 229 -0.65 -13.52 -0.03
N PRO A 230 0.51 -12.90 -0.30
CA PRO A 230 1.77 -13.63 -0.36
C PRO A 230 2.04 -14.31 0.99
N PRO A 231 2.74 -15.46 1.00
CA PRO A 231 3.10 -16.14 2.25
C PRO A 231 3.86 -15.17 3.16
N TYR A 232 3.34 -14.95 4.36
CA TYR A 232 3.97 -14.10 5.36
C TYR A 232 5.38 -14.64 5.65
N PRO A 233 6.43 -13.81 5.65
CA PRO A 233 7.74 -14.25 6.13
C PRO A 233 7.62 -14.51 7.64
N SER A 234 7.40 -15.76 8.02
CA SER A 234 7.51 -16.20 9.39
C SER A 234 8.96 -16.01 9.85
N LYS A 235 9.17 -15.38 11.01
CA LYS A 235 10.49 -15.21 11.64
C LYS A 235 11.16 -16.53 12.08
N THR A 236 10.64 -17.68 11.65
CA THR A 236 11.12 -19.01 12.03
C THR A 236 11.44 -19.81 10.79
N HIS A 237 12.75 -19.89 10.55
CA HIS A 237 13.53 -20.86 9.77
C HIS A 237 14.37 -20.21 8.67
N ALA A 238 15.63 -19.95 9.05
CA ALA A 238 16.75 -19.87 8.13
C ALA A 238 16.88 -21.22 7.41
N LEU A 239 16.65 -21.23 6.10
CA LEU A 239 17.26 -22.13 5.13
C LEU A 239 17.25 -21.42 3.75
N ALA A 240 18.32 -21.68 3.00
CA ALA A 240 18.89 -20.93 1.88
C ALA A 240 17.96 -20.71 0.65
N PRO A 241 18.34 -19.83 -0.30
CA PRO A 241 17.44 -19.23 -1.26
C PRO A 241 17.30 -20.09 -2.52
N THR A 242 16.10 -20.58 -2.77
CA THR A 242 15.61 -20.71 -4.14
C THR A 242 14.74 -19.48 -4.41
N SER A 243 14.93 -18.87 -5.56
CA SER A 243 14.25 -17.65 -6.03
C SER A 243 12.79 -17.63 -5.60
N PRO A 244 12.26 -16.52 -5.04
CA PRO A 244 10.84 -16.40 -4.79
C PRO A 244 10.15 -16.25 -6.15
N THR A 245 9.91 -17.38 -6.81
CA THR A 245 8.92 -17.47 -7.87
C THR A 245 7.60 -17.11 -7.20
N ILE A 246 7.09 -15.92 -7.51
CA ILE A 246 5.71 -15.55 -7.22
C ILE A 246 4.84 -16.46 -8.10
N SER A 247 4.62 -17.69 -7.64
CA SER A 247 3.69 -18.62 -8.26
C SER A 247 2.29 -18.13 -7.92
N PHE A 248 1.69 -17.41 -8.87
CA PHE A 248 0.35 -16.82 -8.78
C PHE A 248 -0.78 -17.82 -9.08
N GLU A 249 -0.50 -19.13 -9.10
CA GLU A 249 -1.51 -20.12 -9.49
C GLU A 249 -1.51 -21.34 -8.56
N GLN A 250 -2.73 -21.87 -8.40
CA GLN A 250 -3.09 -23.17 -7.82
C GLN A 250 -3.35 -23.22 -6.31
N ASN A 251 -4.40 -22.55 -5.85
CA ASN A 251 -5.38 -23.11 -4.89
C ASN A 251 -6.72 -22.33 -4.86
N SER A 252 -7.00 -21.50 -5.87
CA SER A 252 -8.19 -20.62 -5.92
C SER A 252 -9.52 -21.36 -6.07
N SER A 253 -9.52 -22.62 -6.53
CA SER A 253 -10.73 -23.37 -6.83
C SER A 253 -11.35 -24.10 -5.64
N LEU A 254 -10.70 -24.12 -4.48
CA LEU A 254 -11.12 -24.93 -3.32
C LEU A 254 -11.35 -24.13 -2.03
N GLU A 255 -11.14 -22.81 -2.04
CA GLU A 255 -11.37 -22.02 -0.83
C GLU A 255 -12.87 -21.91 -0.54
N SER A 256 -13.29 -22.48 0.59
CA SER A 256 -14.67 -22.33 1.04
C SER A 256 -14.92 -20.91 1.53
N TYR A 257 -16.20 -20.51 1.59
CA TYR A 257 -16.57 -19.22 2.19
C TYR A 257 -16.08 -19.10 3.64
N ALA A 258 -16.10 -20.20 4.40
CA ALA A 258 -15.58 -20.27 5.77
C ALA A 258 -14.09 -20.00 5.84
N ASP A 259 -13.30 -20.65 4.97
CA ASP A 259 -11.85 -20.49 4.91
C ASP A 259 -11.47 -19.05 4.54
N TRP A 260 -12.17 -18.47 3.57
CA TRP A 260 -12.00 -17.07 3.19
C TRP A 260 -12.28 -16.13 4.38
N VAL A 261 -13.38 -16.33 5.10
CA VAL A 261 -13.71 -15.50 6.29
C VAL A 261 -12.59 -15.58 7.31
N MET A 262 -12.15 -16.79 7.67
CA MET A 262 -11.11 -16.97 8.67
C MET A 262 -9.77 -16.42 8.22
N ARG A 263 -9.42 -16.55 6.93
CA ARG A 263 -8.22 -15.95 6.36
C ARG A 263 -8.25 -14.42 6.49
N ILE A 264 -9.36 -13.77 6.13
CA ILE A 264 -9.46 -12.30 6.23
C ILE A 264 -9.35 -11.84 7.68
N VAL A 265 -10.00 -12.52 8.63
CA VAL A 265 -9.88 -12.22 10.06
C VAL A 265 -8.43 -12.37 10.55
N SER A 266 -7.77 -13.46 10.17
CA SER A 266 -6.35 -13.70 10.47
C SER A 266 -5.43 -12.62 9.88
N CYS A 267 -5.69 -12.17 8.65
CA CYS A 267 -4.92 -11.09 8.02
C CYS A 267 -5.09 -9.76 8.76
N TYR A 268 -6.28 -9.44 9.26
CA TYR A 268 -6.48 -8.27 10.12
C TYR A 268 -5.76 -8.42 11.47
N GLN A 269 -5.73 -9.61 12.07
CA GLN A 269 -4.98 -9.85 13.31
C GLN A 269 -3.48 -9.65 13.09
N HIS A 270 -2.96 -10.18 11.97
CA HIS A 270 -1.58 -9.96 11.58
C HIS A 270 -1.28 -8.47 11.39
N THR A 271 -2.12 -7.74 10.65
CA THR A 271 -1.97 -6.29 10.45
C THR A 271 -1.94 -5.54 11.79
N ALA A 272 -2.80 -5.90 12.75
CA ALA A 272 -2.78 -5.30 14.09
C ALA A 272 -1.48 -5.59 14.86
N ASN A 273 -0.92 -6.80 14.72
CA ASN A 273 0.36 -7.16 15.34
C ASN A 273 1.54 -6.42 14.70
N VAL A 274 1.53 -6.21 13.37
CA VAL A 274 2.56 -5.42 12.68
C VAL A 274 2.47 -3.95 13.10
N LEU A 275 1.26 -3.38 13.21
CA LEU A 275 1.06 -2.03 13.75
C LEU A 275 1.62 -1.87 15.17
N GLN A 276 1.37 -2.84 16.05
CA GLN A 276 1.96 -2.83 17.40
C GLN A 276 3.49 -2.90 17.34
N SER A 277 4.03 -3.77 16.50
CA SER A 277 5.48 -3.94 16.33
C SER A 277 6.14 -2.68 15.76
N ALA A 278 5.42 -1.92 14.94
CA ALA A 278 5.83 -0.61 14.43
C ALA A 278 5.80 0.50 15.49
N GLY A 279 5.30 0.23 16.70
CA GLY A 279 5.27 1.18 17.82
C GLY A 279 4.03 2.07 17.85
N ALA A 280 2.89 1.58 17.34
CA ALA A 280 1.62 2.29 17.41
C ALA A 280 1.25 2.72 18.84
N LYS A 281 0.66 3.90 18.99
CA LYS A 281 0.27 4.49 20.27
C LYS A 281 -1.24 4.50 20.43
N TYR A 282 -1.72 4.07 21.59
CA TYR A 282 -3.15 3.91 21.86
C TYR A 282 -3.64 4.88 22.96
N PRO A 283 -3.94 6.14 22.60
CA PRO A 283 -4.54 7.08 23.55
C PRO A 283 -5.97 6.65 23.91
N ARG A 284 -6.47 7.02 25.10
CA ARG A 284 -7.90 6.82 25.45
C ARG A 284 -8.84 7.62 24.56
N LYS A 285 -8.37 8.78 24.08
CA LYS A 285 -9.13 9.69 23.24
C LYS A 285 -8.21 10.25 22.16
N ILE A 286 -8.64 10.13 20.90
CA ILE A 286 -7.98 10.80 19.78
C ILE A 286 -8.63 12.18 19.64
N VAL A 287 -7.83 13.23 19.83
CA VAL A 287 -8.26 14.62 19.64
C VAL A 287 -7.69 15.09 18.31
N VAL A 288 -8.56 15.26 17.31
CA VAL A 288 -8.20 15.51 15.91
C VAL A 288 -7.40 16.82 15.73
N TYR A 289 -7.63 17.81 16.57
CA TYR A 289 -6.97 19.13 16.49
C TYR A 289 -5.54 19.14 17.05
N ASN A 290 -5.11 18.07 17.71
CA ASN A 290 -3.75 17.94 18.22
C ASN A 290 -2.94 17.00 17.32
N LYS A 291 -1.61 17.02 17.47
CA LYS A 291 -0.73 16.04 16.83
C LYS A 291 -1.24 14.63 17.11
N LEU A 292 -1.70 13.93 16.07
CA LEU A 292 -2.24 12.59 16.17
C LEU A 292 -1.15 11.64 16.72
N PRO A 293 -1.48 10.79 17.71
CA PRO A 293 -0.53 9.80 18.18
C PRO A 293 -0.16 8.83 17.06
N TYR A 294 1.11 8.43 17.05
CA TYR A 294 1.70 7.64 15.99
C TYR A 294 0.89 6.35 15.74
N LEU A 295 0.47 6.14 14.49
CA LEU A 295 -0.32 4.99 14.01
C LEU A 295 -1.65 4.73 14.75
N ALA A 296 -2.17 5.73 15.49
CA ALA A 296 -3.37 5.56 16.29
C ALA A 296 -4.64 5.44 15.43
N VAL A 297 -4.74 6.21 14.35
CA VAL A 297 -5.92 6.22 13.48
C VAL A 297 -6.00 4.92 12.68
N GLU A 298 -4.84 4.44 12.25
CA GLU A 298 -4.61 3.19 11.52
C GLU A 298 -5.02 1.99 12.38
N ALA A 299 -4.60 1.96 13.64
CA ALA A 299 -4.99 0.92 14.59
C ALA A 299 -6.49 0.92 14.87
N VAL A 300 -7.10 2.10 15.02
CA VAL A 300 -8.56 2.25 15.13
C VAL A 300 -9.24 1.70 13.88
N GLU A 301 -8.76 2.05 12.68
CA GLU A 301 -9.34 1.60 11.42
C GLU A 301 -9.27 0.08 11.29
N VAL A 302 -8.12 -0.54 11.54
CA VAL A 302 -7.95 -2.01 11.50
C VAL A 302 -8.90 -2.69 12.49
N PHE A 303 -8.95 -2.21 13.74
CA PHE A 303 -9.80 -2.77 14.79
C PHE A 303 -11.27 -2.75 14.37
N TYR A 304 -11.82 -1.58 14.03
CA TYR A 304 -13.24 -1.49 13.68
C TYR A 304 -13.57 -2.15 12.34
N ARG A 305 -12.63 -2.19 11.39
CA ARG A 305 -12.84 -2.85 10.11
C ARG A 305 -12.92 -4.36 10.25
N ALA A 306 -12.09 -4.98 11.09
CA ALA A 306 -12.17 -6.40 11.40
C ALA A 306 -13.54 -6.78 12.01
N HIS A 307 -14.02 -5.98 12.98
CA HIS A 307 -15.33 -6.18 13.60
C HIS A 307 -16.47 -5.94 12.60
N ALA A 308 -16.41 -4.88 11.79
CA ALA A 308 -17.41 -4.60 10.76
C ALA A 308 -17.45 -5.70 9.69
N PHE A 309 -16.30 -6.30 9.36
CA PHE A 309 -16.24 -7.46 8.46
C PHE A 309 -16.97 -8.66 9.08
N ALA A 310 -16.63 -9.05 10.31
CA ALA A 310 -17.29 -10.15 11.01
C ALA A 310 -18.82 -9.93 11.13
N LEU A 311 -19.25 -8.72 11.49
CA LEU A 311 -20.66 -8.35 11.55
C LEU A 311 -21.36 -8.50 10.19
N LYS A 312 -20.74 -8.07 9.09
CA LYS A 312 -21.31 -8.26 7.74
C LYS A 312 -21.45 -9.73 7.37
N VAL A 313 -20.47 -10.56 7.73
CA VAL A 313 -20.50 -12.01 7.51
C VAL A 313 -21.67 -12.63 8.27
N LEU A 314 -21.83 -12.30 9.56
CA LEU A 314 -22.92 -12.80 10.40
C LEU A 314 -24.30 -12.32 9.92
N LEU A 315 -24.43 -11.04 9.55
CA LEU A 315 -25.67 -10.49 9.01
C LEU A 315 -26.09 -11.18 7.72
N ARG A 316 -25.13 -11.55 6.86
CA ARG A 316 -25.40 -12.27 5.61
C ARG A 316 -25.82 -13.71 5.86
N ALA A 317 -25.27 -14.37 6.88
CA ALA A 317 -25.65 -15.74 7.24
C ALA A 317 -27.05 -15.81 7.87
N GLY A 318 -27.50 -14.74 8.51
CA GLY A 318 -28.82 -14.68 9.15
C GLY A 318 -28.86 -15.42 10.48
N LYS A 319 -30.07 -15.55 11.04
CA LYS A 319 -30.26 -16.28 12.31
C LYS A 319 -30.10 -17.79 12.08
N PRO A 320 -29.45 -18.52 13.00
CA PRO A 320 -29.37 -19.97 12.91
C PRO A 320 -30.79 -20.55 12.92
N GLN A 321 -31.11 -21.32 11.87
CA GLN A 321 -32.35 -22.08 11.81
C GLN A 321 -32.10 -23.48 12.40
N PRO A 322 -33.06 -24.06 13.13
CA PRO A 322 -32.89 -25.35 13.80
C PRO A 322 -32.50 -26.50 12.86
N ASP A 323 -32.85 -26.38 11.57
CA ASP A 323 -32.67 -27.45 10.58
C ASP A 323 -31.53 -27.17 9.57
N SER A 324 -30.78 -26.07 9.75
CA SER A 324 -29.74 -25.65 8.82
C SER A 324 -28.35 -25.69 9.47
N SER A 325 -27.43 -26.46 8.90
CA SER A 325 -26.03 -26.44 9.31
C SER A 325 -25.42 -25.08 8.99
N CYS A 326 -24.99 -24.35 10.02
CA CYS A 326 -24.24 -23.12 9.82
C CYS A 326 -22.88 -23.45 9.22
N ASN A 327 -22.69 -23.15 7.94
CA ASN A 327 -21.42 -23.38 7.23
C ASN A 327 -20.35 -22.32 7.58
N LEU A 328 -20.53 -21.59 8.68
CA LEU A 328 -19.57 -20.62 9.19
C LEU A 328 -18.87 -21.16 10.44
N PRO A 329 -17.56 -20.93 10.58
CA PRO A 329 -16.79 -21.34 11.75
C PRO A 329 -17.05 -20.35 12.89
N LEU A 330 -18.24 -20.44 13.49
CA LEU A 330 -18.71 -19.47 14.50
C LEU A 330 -17.86 -19.47 15.78
N VAL A 331 -17.37 -20.64 16.18
CA VAL A 331 -16.52 -20.80 17.36
C VAL A 331 -15.17 -20.13 17.12
N GLU A 332 -14.53 -20.44 15.99
CA GLU A 332 -13.23 -19.89 15.62
C GLU A 332 -13.32 -18.38 15.36
N LEU A 333 -14.42 -17.91 14.76
CA LEU A 333 -14.69 -16.49 14.58
C LEU A 333 -14.85 -15.78 15.94
N SER A 334 -15.59 -16.38 16.87
CA SER A 334 -15.73 -15.87 18.24
C SER A 334 -14.38 -15.78 18.95
N ASP A 335 -13.58 -16.85 18.88
CA ASP A 335 -12.24 -16.90 19.47
C ASP A 335 -11.32 -15.84 18.85
N ALA A 336 -11.40 -15.63 17.54
CA ALA A 336 -10.62 -14.62 16.86
C ALA A 336 -11.02 -13.19 17.27
N LEU A 337 -12.31 -12.94 17.49
CA LEU A 337 -12.82 -11.66 18.00
C LEU A 337 -12.44 -11.43 19.47
N LEU A 338 -12.43 -12.49 20.29
CA LEU A 338 -11.93 -12.44 21.67
C LEU A 338 -10.43 -12.10 21.70
N LYS A 339 -9.63 -12.67 20.78
CA LYS A 339 -8.22 -12.28 20.64
C LYS A 339 -8.08 -10.81 20.25
N PHE A 340 -8.94 -10.29 19.37
CA PHE A 340 -8.95 -8.86 19.04
C PHE A 340 -9.31 -7.97 20.22
N SER A 341 -10.28 -8.35 21.05
CA SER A 341 -10.67 -7.56 22.22
C SER A 341 -9.58 -7.54 23.30
N GLN A 342 -8.65 -8.50 23.26
CA GLN A 342 -7.47 -8.57 24.12
C GLN A 342 -6.20 -7.98 23.46
N SER A 343 -6.30 -7.41 22.26
CA SER A 343 -5.15 -6.83 21.56
C SER A 343 -4.55 -5.63 22.30
N ALA A 344 -3.29 -5.31 21.99
CA ALA A 344 -2.57 -4.17 22.56
C ALA A 344 -3.34 -2.86 22.41
N PHE A 345 -4.01 -2.67 21.26
CA PHE A 345 -4.90 -1.55 20.99
C PHE A 345 -5.95 -1.31 22.11
N VAL A 346 -6.56 -2.39 22.61
CA VAL A 346 -7.58 -2.31 23.67
C VAL A 346 -6.92 -2.22 25.05
N VAL A 347 -5.96 -3.09 25.33
CA VAL A 347 -5.39 -3.30 26.67
C VAL A 347 -4.45 -2.17 27.10
N GLU A 348 -3.72 -1.56 26.16
CA GLU A 348 -2.78 -0.47 26.47
C GLU A 348 -3.43 0.91 26.44
N SER A 349 -4.71 0.99 26.06
CA SER A 349 -5.46 2.25 25.99
C SER A 349 -5.41 3.04 27.31
N GLY A 350 -4.58 4.09 27.32
CA GLY A 350 -4.41 4.97 28.49
C GLY A 350 -3.51 4.50 29.62
N LYS A 351 -2.60 3.54 29.39
CA LYS A 351 -1.54 3.24 30.37
C LYS A 351 -0.46 4.34 30.44
N ASN A 352 -0.31 5.14 29.39
CA ASN A 352 0.72 6.20 29.30
C ASN A 352 0.43 7.47 30.13
N GLY A 353 -0.64 7.50 30.93
CA GLY A 353 -1.04 8.67 31.73
C GLY A 353 -0.83 8.53 33.24
N ARG A 354 -0.30 7.41 33.74
CA ARG A 354 -0.21 7.14 35.19
C ARG A 354 1.19 7.26 35.81
N ASN A 355 2.24 7.49 35.03
CA ASN A 355 3.61 7.66 35.55
C ASN A 355 4.12 9.09 35.37
N ARG A 356 3.40 10.05 35.96
CA ARG A 356 3.92 11.40 36.26
C ARG A 356 3.43 11.79 37.65
N ASN A 357 4.08 11.24 38.67
CA ASN A 357 4.14 11.81 40.01
C ASN A 357 5.61 12.02 40.35
#